data_AF-A0A7V2WLP4-F1
#
_entry.id   AF-A0A7V2WLP4-F1
#
_cell.length_a   1.000
_cell.length_b   1.000
_cell.length_c   1.000
_cell.angle_alpha   90.00
_cell.angle_beta   90.00
_cell.angle_gamma   90.00
#
_symmetry.space_group_name_H-M   'P 1'
#
loop_
_entity.id
_entity.type
_entity.pdbx_description
1 polymer ?
#
loop_
_entity_poly.entity_id
_entity_poly.type
_entity_poly.pdbx_seq_one_letter_code
_entity_poly.pdbx_strand_id
1 'polypeptide(L)'
;MDPPTIPELARLCSTNDFRLKRAFKKRFGTTIHNYVKRLRLEAANRLLRDGDLSVGKVAASVGYRHKGHFSRLFYQHYGIYPSAVAAKNPSFDEN
;
A
#
# COMPACT_ATOMS: atom_id res chain seq x y z
N MET A 1 11.42 4.66 1.15
CA MET A 1 10.78 5.97 1.24
C MET A 1 9.46 5.79 1.97
N ASP A 2 9.38 6.24 3.21
CA ASP A 2 8.09 6.28 3.91
C ASP A 2 7.18 7.31 3.24
N PRO A 3 5.96 6.93 2.83
CA PRO A 3 5.04 7.88 2.24
C PRO A 3 4.61 8.90 3.29
N PRO A 4 4.61 10.20 2.97
CA PRO A 4 4.33 11.28 3.91
C PRO A 4 2.93 11.11 4.53
N THR A 5 2.87 11.35 5.83
CA THR A 5 1.64 11.34 6.61
C THR A 5 0.69 12.45 6.16
N ILE A 6 -0.61 12.31 6.43
CA ILE A 6 -1.60 13.35 6.09
C ILE A 6 -1.22 14.73 6.66
N PRO A 7 -0.72 14.85 7.91
CA PRO A 7 -0.24 16.13 8.44
C PRO A 7 0.93 16.71 7.64
N GLU A 8 1.84 15.89 7.12
CA GLU A 8 2.95 16.34 6.27
C GLU A 8 2.44 16.84 4.91
N LEU A 9 1.50 16.12 4.29
CA LEU A 9 0.86 16.57 3.05
C LEU A 9 0.06 17.87 3.25
N ALA A 10 -0.60 18.05 4.39
CA ALA A 10 -1.32 19.28 4.72
C ALA A 10 -0.38 20.48 4.85
N ARG A 11 0.78 20.29 5.51
CA ARG A 11 1.84 21.31 5.59
C ARG A 11 2.43 21.65 4.23
N LEU A 12 2.73 20.65 3.40
CA LEU A 12 3.27 20.84 2.05
C LEU A 12 2.31 21.59 1.12
N CYS A 13 1.01 21.41 1.30
CA CYS A 13 -0.03 22.10 0.52
C CYS A 13 -0.52 23.41 1.16
N SER A 14 0.14 23.93 2.20
CA SER A 14 -0.25 25.14 2.95
C SER A 14 -1.74 25.19 3.29
N THR A 15 -2.33 24.05 3.64
CA THR A 15 -3.78 23.91 3.89
C THR A 15 -4.01 23.11 5.15
N ASN A 16 -5.20 23.21 5.75
CA ASN A 16 -5.57 22.33 6.85
C ASN A 16 -6.01 20.94 6.34
N ASP A 17 -5.91 19.93 7.21
CA ASP A 17 -6.28 18.54 6.93
C ASP A 17 -7.71 18.40 6.38
N PHE A 18 -8.64 19.24 6.84
CA PHE A 18 -10.04 19.18 6.47
C PHE A 18 -10.28 19.64 5.02
N ARG A 19 -9.69 20.77 4.64
CA ARG A 19 -9.71 21.31 3.27
C ARG A 19 -8.97 20.38 2.32
N LEU A 20 -7.81 19.83 2.72
CA LEU A 20 -7.07 18.86 1.91
C LEU A 20 -7.90 17.60 1.65
N LYS A 21 -8.45 16.98 2.70
CA LYS A 21 -9.31 15.79 2.56
C LYS A 21 -10.54 16.05 1.71
N ARG A 22 -11.19 17.20 1.87
CA ARG A 22 -12.39 17.58 1.10
C ARG A 22 -12.06 17.87 -0.36
N ALA A 23 -11.01 18.63 -0.64
CA ALA A 23 -10.56 18.91 -2.00
C ALA A 23 -10.09 17.63 -2.71
N PHE A 24 -9.34 16.78 -2.00
CA PHE A 24 -8.88 15.50 -2.53
C PHE A 24 -10.04 14.57 -2.86
N LYS A 25 -11.02 14.42 -1.95
CA LYS A 25 -12.23 13.62 -2.21
C LYS A 25 -13.04 14.19 -3.37
N LYS A 26 -13.14 15.51 -3.50
CA LYS A 26 -13.82 16.17 -4.63
C LYS A 26 -13.10 15.92 -5.97
N ARG A 27 -11.77 15.87 -5.98
CA ARG A 27 -10.97 15.67 -7.21
C ARG A 27 -10.80 14.20 -7.60
N PHE A 28 -10.60 13.31 -6.62
CA PHE A 28 -10.24 11.90 -6.85
C PHE A 28 -11.35 10.91 -6.47
N GLY A 29 -12.50 11.39 -5.97
CA GLY A 29 -13.63 10.56 -5.55
C GLY A 29 -13.39 9.69 -4.31
N THR A 30 -12.17 9.71 -3.75
CA THR A 30 -11.75 8.85 -2.63
C THR A 30 -11.01 9.65 -1.56
N THR A 31 -10.83 9.06 -0.38
CA THR A 31 -10.05 9.69 0.69
C THR A 31 -8.55 9.52 0.42
N ILE A 32 -7.74 10.44 0.94
CA ILE A 32 -6.26 10.35 0.87
C ILE A 32 -5.77 9.02 1.42
N HIS A 33 -6.32 8.56 2.56
CA HIS A 33 -5.99 7.26 3.13
C HIS A 33 -6.26 6.09 2.18
N ASN A 34 -7.40 6.08 1.49
CA ASN A 34 -7.72 5.02 0.54
C ASN A 34 -6.84 5.10 -0.70
N TYR A 35 -6.51 6.31 -1.15
CA TYR A 35 -5.60 6.52 -2.27
C TYR A 35 -4.19 6.03 -1.95
N VAL A 36 -3.65 6.37 -0.78
CA VAL A 36 -2.34 5.89 -0.31
C VAL A 36 -2.34 4.37 -0.15
N LYS A 37 -3.41 3.78 0.42
CA LYS A 37 -3.57 2.33 0.49
C LYS A 37 -3.49 1.70 -0.91
N ARG A 38 -4.22 2.23 -1.89
CA ARG A 38 -4.16 1.75 -3.28
C ARG A 38 -2.74 1.84 -3.86
N LEU A 39 -2.07 2.99 -3.72
CA LEU A 39 -0.70 3.16 -4.21
C LEU A 39 0.29 2.17 -3.58
N ARG A 40 0.15 1.90 -2.28
CA ARG A 40 0.97 0.90 -1.58
C ARG A 40 0.73 -0.51 -2.13
N LEU A 41 -0.52 -0.87 -2.40
CA LEU A 41 -0.88 -2.16 -2.98
C LEU A 41 -0.39 -2.29 -4.43
N GLU A 42 -0.44 -1.22 -5.23
CA GLU A 42 0.13 -1.19 -6.58
C GLU A 42 1.64 -1.35 -6.58
N ALA A 43 2.34 -0.65 -5.68
CA ALA A 43 3.78 -0.83 -5.50
C ALA A 43 4.11 -2.27 -5.07
N ALA A 44 3.33 -2.84 -4.16
CA ALA A 44 3.50 -4.22 -3.71
C ALA A 44 3.29 -5.20 -4.86
N ASN A 45 2.26 -5.00 -5.69
CA ASN A 45 2.00 -5.85 -6.85
C ASN A 45 3.15 -5.82 -7.86
N ARG A 46 3.76 -4.65 -8.10
CA ARG A 46 4.96 -4.55 -8.95
C ARG A 46 6.11 -5.37 -8.37
N LEU A 47 6.42 -5.20 -7.09
CA LEU A 47 7.50 -5.93 -6.41
C LEU A 47 7.27 -7.45 -6.39
N LEU A 48 6.01 -7.89 -6.22
CA LEU A 48 5.66 -9.31 -6.25
C LEU A 48 5.82 -9.92 -7.65
N ARG A 49 5.56 -9.13 -8.71
CA ARG A 49 5.70 -9.56 -10.11
C ARG A 49 7.14 -9.61 -10.57
N ASP A 50 7.99 -8.72 -10.07
CA ASP A 50 9.42 -8.73 -10.35
C ASP A 50 10.10 -9.98 -9.75
N GLY A 51 9.54 -10.53 -8.65
CA GLY A 51 9.93 -11.83 -8.10
C GLY A 51 11.15 -11.81 -7.17
N ASP A 52 11.70 -10.64 -6.89
CA ASP A 52 12.92 -10.48 -6.10
C ASP A 52 12.70 -10.57 -4.58
N LEU A 53 11.46 -10.46 -4.10
CA LEU A 53 11.14 -10.32 -2.67
C LEU A 53 10.02 -11.27 -2.23
N SER A 54 10.18 -11.85 -1.04
CA SER A 54 9.10 -12.62 -0.39
C SER A 54 7.93 -11.71 -0.03
N VAL A 55 6.72 -12.28 0.09
CA VAL A 55 5.51 -11.54 0.47
C VAL A 55 5.70 -10.75 1.77
N GLY A 56 6.45 -11.30 2.74
CA GLY A 56 6.79 -10.60 3.98
C GLY A 56 7.65 -9.37 3.76
N LYS A 57 8.72 -9.50 2.96
CA LYS A 57 9.61 -8.38 2.61
C LYS A 57 8.89 -7.32 1.79
N VAL A 58 8.03 -7.72 0.85
CA VAL A 58 7.20 -6.77 0.10
C VAL A 58 6.29 -5.98 1.04
N ALA A 59 5.57 -6.67 1.94
CA ALA A 59 4.70 -6.01 2.91
C ALA A 59 5.46 -4.98 3.76
N ALA A 60 6.65 -5.33 4.25
CA ALA A 60 7.50 -4.40 4.98
C ALA A 60 7.93 -3.21 4.12
N SER A 61 8.36 -3.45 2.88
CA SER A 61 8.83 -2.40 1.95
C SER A 61 7.77 -1.37 1.57
N VAL A 62 6.49 -1.77 1.53
CA VAL A 62 5.35 -0.88 1.25
C VAL A 62 4.68 -0.33 2.51
N GLY A 63 5.32 -0.51 3.67
CA GLY A 63 4.92 0.12 4.94
C GLY A 63 3.80 -0.62 5.69
N TYR A 64 3.72 -1.95 5.56
CA TYR A 64 2.85 -2.80 6.37
C TYR A 64 3.68 -3.60 7.37
N ARG A 65 3.35 -3.44 8.65
CA ARG A 65 4.02 -4.13 9.76
C ARG A 65 3.55 -5.58 9.95
N HIS A 66 2.35 -5.91 9.49
CA HIS A 66 1.74 -7.23 9.64
C HIS A 66 1.38 -7.84 8.28
N LYS A 67 2.01 -8.96 7.93
CA LYS A 67 1.78 -9.72 6.70
C LYS A 67 0.31 -10.10 6.50
N GLY A 68 -0.38 -10.54 7.56
CA GLY A 68 -1.80 -10.93 7.48
C GLY A 68 -2.75 -9.78 7.12
N HIS A 69 -2.52 -8.58 7.68
CA HIS A 69 -3.30 -7.39 7.35
C HIS A 69 -3.05 -6.97 5.89
N PHE A 70 -1.78 -6.97 5.46
CA PHE A 70 -1.42 -6.71 4.08
C PHE A 70 -2.10 -7.69 3.11
N SER A 71 -2.00 -9.00 3.36
CA SER A 71 -2.60 -10.03 2.50
C SER A 71 -4.11 -9.86 2.37
N ARG A 72 -4.81 -9.52 3.45
CA ARG A 72 -6.26 -9.27 3.42
C ARG A 72 -6.61 -8.03 2.58
N LEU A 73 -5.85 -6.94 2.73
CA LEU A 73 -6.04 -5.73 1.93
C LEU A 73 -5.73 -5.96 0.45
N PHE A 74 -4.67 -6.70 0.17
CA PHE A 74 -4.26 -7.05 -1.18
C PHE A 74 -5.35 -7.90 -1.86
N TYR A 75 -5.86 -8.92 -1.17
CA TYR A 75 -6.98 -9.72 -1.65
C TYR A 75 -8.25 -8.89 -1.86
N GLN A 76 -8.59 -7.99 -0.94
CA GLN A 76 -9.76 -7.12 -1.08
C GLN A 76 -9.64 -6.17 -2.29
N HIS A 77 -8.42 -5.81 -2.69
CA HIS A 77 -8.18 -4.89 -3.81
C HIS A 77 -8.04 -5.60 -5.16
N TYR A 78 -7.34 -6.74 -5.20
CA TYR A 78 -7.01 -7.45 -6.44
C TYR A 78 -7.78 -8.76 -6.65
N GLY A 79 -8.51 -9.25 -5.65
CA GLY A 79 -9.22 -10.53 -5.70
C GLY A 79 -8.34 -11.78 -5.64
N ILE A 80 -7.01 -11.61 -5.55
CA ILE A 80 -6.02 -12.69 -5.47
C ILE A 80 -5.07 -12.43 -4.31
N TYR A 81 -4.52 -13.49 -3.73
CA TYR A 81 -3.54 -13.37 -2.65
C TYR A 81 -2.17 -12.98 -3.19
N PRO A 82 -1.37 -12.21 -2.43
CA PRO A 82 -0.02 -11.82 -2.85
C PRO A 82 0.92 -13.02 -3.06
N SER A 83 0.68 -14.14 -2.37
CA SER A 83 1.39 -15.40 -2.59
C SER A 83 1.15 -16.00 -3.97
N ALA A 84 -0.04 -15.83 -4.54
CA ALA A 84 -0.36 -16.29 -5.89
C ALA A 84 0.36 -15.46 -6.96
N VAL A 85 0.62 -14.18 -6.67
CA VAL A 85 1.40 -13.29 -7.56
C VAL A 85 2.89 -13.60 -7.48
N ALA A 86 3.39 -13.84 -6.26
CA ALA A 86 4.81 -14.15 -5.99
C ALA A 86 5.23 -15.59 -6.36
N ALA A 87 4.42 -16.34 -7.12
CA ALA A 87 4.57 -17.77 -7.41
C ALA A 87 5.90 -18.19 -8.07
N LYS A 88 6.82 -17.25 -8.36
CA LYS A 88 8.19 -17.54 -8.81
C LYS A 88 9.18 -17.85 -7.69
N ASN A 89 8.83 -17.67 -6.42
CA ASN A 89 9.74 -18.04 -5.33
C ASN A 89 8.95 -18.59 -4.14
N PRO A 90 8.78 -19.92 -4.03
CA PRO A 90 8.24 -20.54 -2.83
C PRO A 90 9.32 -20.54 -1.74
N SER A 91 9.73 -19.36 -1.27
CA SER A 91 10.50 -19.27 -0.04
C SER A 91 9.54 -19.46 1.12
N PHE A 92 9.58 -20.67 1.68
CA PHE A 92 9.15 -21.00 3.03
C PHE A 92 9.71 -19.92 3.98
N ASP A 93 8.89 -18.93 4.36
CA ASP A 93 9.23 -17.98 5.42
C ASP A 93 9.11 -18.73 6.75
N GLU A 94 10.23 -19.24 7.27
CA GLU A 94 10.38 -19.70 8.64
C GLU A 94 10.66 -18.47 9.54
N ASN A 95 9.79 -18.28 10.54
CA ASN A 95 9.81 -17.36 11.70
C ASN A 95 10.19 -15.88 11.49
#